data_AF-A0A1H0B1R7-F1
#
_entry.id   AF-A0A1H0B1R7-F1
#
_cell.length_a   1.000
_cell.length_b   1.000
_cell.length_c   1.000
_cell.angle_alpha   90.00
_cell.angle_beta   90.00
_cell.angle_gamma   90.00
#
_symmetry.space_group_name_H-M   'P 1'
#
loop_
_entity.id
_entity.type
_entity.pdbx_description
1 polymer ?
#
loop_
_entity_poly.entity_id
_entity_poly.type
_entity_poly.pdbx_seq_one_letter_code
_entity_poly.pdbx_strand_id
1 'polypeptide(L)'
;MGWVIDTFFGVTNDQVTIQLSPDEALVLFDWLSRTDDQGGLDPLTEDHAERVALSSLAATLEDQVIDTFDPAYTQRVRTARLRLTRDLP
;
A
#
# COMPACT_ATOMS: atom_id res chain seq x y z
N MET A 1 0.11 -51.73 8.87
CA MET A 1 -0.83 -50.96 8.03
C MET A 1 -0.84 -49.54 8.56
N GLY A 2 0.09 -48.73 8.09
CA GLY A 2 0.20 -47.33 8.47
C GLY A 2 -0.56 -46.46 7.51
N TRP A 3 -1.10 -45.35 8.02
CA TRP A 3 -1.05 -44.04 7.36
C TRP A 3 -1.00 -43.01 8.49
N VAL A 4 0.20 -42.49 8.73
CA VAL A 4 0.42 -41.23 9.43
C VAL A 4 0.06 -40.15 8.41
N ILE A 5 -0.93 -39.32 8.71
CA ILE A 5 -1.14 -38.08 7.95
C ILE A 5 -0.28 -37.03 8.63
N ASP A 6 1.01 -37.00 8.30
CA ASP A 6 1.83 -35.82 8.52
C ASP A 6 1.34 -34.79 7.50
N THR A 7 0.28 -34.05 7.86
CA THR A 7 -0.09 -32.87 7.10
C THR A 7 0.96 -31.79 7.37
N PHE A 8 2.01 -31.82 6.57
CA PHE A 8 2.87 -30.67 6.31
C PHE A 8 1.99 -29.56 5.71
N PHE A 9 1.40 -28.72 6.56
CA PHE A 9 1.09 -27.36 6.16
C PHE A 9 2.41 -26.60 6.18
N GLY A 10 3.18 -26.75 5.10
CA GLY A 10 4.27 -25.83 4.81
C GLY A 10 3.67 -24.43 4.70
N VAL A 11 3.96 -23.57 5.68
CA VAL A 11 3.69 -22.15 5.57
C VAL A 11 4.68 -21.62 4.54
N THR A 12 4.30 -21.55 3.27
CA THR A 12 5.04 -20.75 2.29
C THR A 12 4.69 -19.29 2.55
N ASN A 13 5.31 -18.72 3.58
CA ASN A 13 5.24 -17.28 3.79
C ASN A 13 6.24 -16.60 2.83
N ASP A 14 5.99 -16.71 1.51
CA ASP A 14 6.72 -15.95 0.49
C ASP A 14 6.21 -14.49 0.48
N GLN A 15 6.15 -13.89 1.66
CA GLN A 15 5.78 -12.49 1.85
C GLN A 15 7.00 -11.62 1.60
N VAL A 16 6.86 -10.68 0.68
CA VAL A 16 7.83 -9.58 0.51
C VAL A 16 7.50 -8.49 1.52
N THR A 17 8.46 -8.13 2.36
CA THR A 17 8.34 -6.99 3.28
C THR A 17 8.95 -5.75 2.64
N ILE A 18 8.15 -4.68 2.53
CA ILE A 18 8.61 -3.36 2.08
C ILE A 18 8.61 -2.43 3.29
N GLN A 19 9.74 -1.79 3.54
CA GLN A 19 9.84 -0.75 4.56
C GLN A 19 9.66 0.61 3.88
N LEU A 20 8.68 1.37 4.37
CA LEU A 20 8.41 2.73 3.93
C LEU A 20 8.60 3.66 5.13
N SER A 21 9.23 4.80 4.89
CA SER A 21 9.17 5.93 5.82
C SER A 21 7.73 6.42 5.96
N PRO A 22 7.40 7.13 7.05
CA PRO A 22 6.07 7.71 7.22
C PRO A 22 5.68 8.65 6.06
N ASP A 23 6.65 9.39 5.51
CA ASP A 23 6.41 10.31 4.39
C ASP A 23 6.14 9.55 3.09
N GLU A 24 6.84 8.44 2.81
CA GLU A 24 6.56 7.57 1.65
C GLU A 24 5.19 6.91 1.75
N ALA A 25 4.87 6.31 2.90
CA ALA A 25 3.59 5.65 3.13
C ALA A 25 2.42 6.62 2.93
N LEU A 26 2.52 7.84 3.49
CA LEU A 26 1.51 8.87 3.37
C LEU A 26 1.32 9.32 1.91
N VAL A 27 2.41 9.55 1.17
CA VAL A 27 2.32 10.01 -0.23
C VAL A 27 1.78 8.93 -1.15
N LEU A 28 2.18 7.66 -0.96
CA LEU A 28 1.69 6.54 -1.74
C LEU A 28 0.20 6.29 -1.49
N PHE A 29 -0.22 6.26 -0.23
CA PHE A 29 -1.63 6.11 0.13
C PHE A 29 -2.50 7.23 -0.46
N ASP A 30 -2.06 8.48 -0.32
CA ASP A 30 -2.74 9.65 -0.84
C ASP A 30 -2.86 9.64 -2.38
N TRP A 31 -1.85 9.13 -3.08
CA TRP A 31 -1.91 8.94 -4.52
C TRP A 31 -2.88 7.83 -4.93
N LEU A 32 -2.81 6.65 -4.27
CA LEU A 32 -3.71 5.54 -4.53
C LEU A 32 -5.18 5.93 -4.31
N SER A 33 -5.46 6.57 -3.18
CA SER A 33 -6.82 6.99 -2.80
C SER A 33 -7.43 7.97 -3.79
N ARG A 34 -6.68 9.02 -4.17
CA ARG A 34 -7.16 9.98 -5.18
C ARG A 34 -7.36 9.37 -6.55
N THR A 35 -6.54 8.39 -6.91
CA THR A 35 -6.64 7.72 -8.21
C THR A 35 -7.90 6.88 -8.26
N ASP A 36 -8.23 6.19 -7.17
CA ASP A 36 -9.47 5.43 -7.05
C ASP A 36 -10.71 6.35 -7.17
N ASP A 37 -10.69 7.50 -6.49
CA ASP A 37 -11.76 8.51 -6.56
C ASP A 37 -11.96 9.12 -7.97
N GLN A 38 -10.93 9.15 -8.81
CA GLN A 38 -10.95 9.80 -10.14
C GLN A 38 -11.40 8.89 -11.29
N GLY A 39 -11.95 7.72 -10.99
CA GLY A 39 -12.43 6.76 -11.99
C GLY A 39 -11.82 5.36 -11.85
N GLY A 40 -11.26 5.05 -10.68
CA GLY A 40 -10.62 3.77 -10.39
C GLY A 40 -9.18 3.70 -10.90
N LEU A 41 -8.48 2.65 -10.49
CA LEU A 41 -7.14 2.31 -10.98
C LEU A 41 -7.14 1.85 -12.45
N ASP A 42 -8.32 1.66 -13.05
CA ASP A 42 -8.54 1.15 -14.40
C ASP A 42 -7.67 1.81 -15.50
N PRO A 43 -7.46 3.15 -15.52
CA PRO A 43 -6.60 3.78 -16.52
C PRO A 43 -5.10 3.53 -16.33
N LEU A 44 -4.70 3.04 -15.16
CA LEU A 44 -3.30 2.78 -14.79
C LEU A 44 -2.94 1.28 -14.82
N THR A 45 -3.93 0.41 -14.94
CA THR A 45 -3.76 -1.04 -14.89
C THR A 45 -4.09 -1.66 -16.24
N GLU A 46 -3.20 -2.49 -16.77
CA GLU A 46 -3.45 -3.30 -17.96
C GLU A 46 -4.17 -4.61 -17.61
N ASP A 47 -3.91 -5.14 -16.41
CA ASP A 47 -4.44 -6.43 -15.94
C ASP A 47 -5.22 -6.30 -14.62
N HIS A 48 -6.20 -7.19 -14.42
CA HIS A 48 -6.96 -7.27 -13.18
C HIS A 48 -6.08 -7.58 -11.96
N ALA A 49 -5.01 -8.35 -12.13
CA ALA A 49 -4.05 -8.67 -11.07
C ALA A 49 -3.35 -7.42 -10.53
N GLU A 50 -3.04 -6.44 -11.39
CA GLU A 50 -2.42 -5.18 -10.99
C GLU A 50 -3.38 -4.37 -10.12
N ARG A 51 -4.67 -4.36 -10.49
CA ARG A 51 -5.72 -3.72 -9.68
C ARG A 51 -5.82 -4.35 -8.30
N VAL A 52 -5.87 -5.68 -8.24
CA VAL A 52 -5.93 -6.41 -6.96
C VAL A 52 -4.70 -6.10 -6.11
N ALA A 53 -3.51 -6.08 -6.70
CA ALA A 53 -2.27 -5.77 -5.98
C ALA A 53 -2.26 -4.34 -5.42
N LEU A 54 -2.64 -3.34 -6.25
CA LEU A 54 -2.70 -1.94 -5.84
C LEU A 54 -3.80 -1.67 -4.81
N SER A 55 -4.98 -2.28 -4.95
CA SER A 55 -6.05 -2.18 -3.94
C SER A 55 -5.63 -2.82 -2.62
N SER A 56 -4.94 -3.97 -2.65
CA SER A 56 -4.40 -4.60 -1.44
C SER A 56 -3.34 -3.73 -0.77
N LEU A 57 -2.49 -3.06 -1.55
CA LEU A 57 -1.49 -2.11 -1.03
C LEU A 57 -2.18 -0.90 -0.40
N ALA A 58 -3.18 -0.32 -1.05
CA ALA A 58 -3.94 0.82 -0.52
C ALA A 58 -4.57 0.49 0.83
N ALA A 59 -5.25 -0.67 0.95
CA ALA A 59 -5.83 -1.13 2.21
C ALA A 59 -4.78 -1.33 3.32
N THR A 60 -3.61 -1.87 2.97
CA THR A 60 -2.51 -2.05 3.94
C THR A 60 -1.97 -0.71 4.44
N LEU A 61 -1.87 0.29 3.56
CA LEU A 61 -1.38 1.62 3.92
C LEU A 61 -2.43 2.43 4.70
N GLU A 62 -3.73 2.25 4.41
CA GLU A 62 -4.82 2.92 5.11
C GLU A 62 -4.76 2.69 6.63
N ASP A 63 -4.55 1.44 7.05
CA ASP A 63 -4.41 1.06 8.46
C ASP A 63 -3.22 1.73 9.15
N GLN A 64 -2.19 2.11 8.40
CA GLN A 64 -0.98 2.74 8.92
C GLN A 64 -1.05 4.27 8.91
N VAL A 65 -1.91 4.84 8.05
CA VAL A 65 -2.11 6.29 7.89
C VAL A 65 -3.38 6.70 8.67
N ILE A 66 -3.38 6.47 9.99
CA ILE A 66 -4.45 6.91 10.89
C ILE A 66 -4.36 8.43 11.05
N ASP A 67 -4.95 9.18 10.11
CA ASP A 67 -5.38 10.58 10.25
C ASP A 67 -5.98 11.20 8.96
N THR A 68 -6.52 10.39 8.04
CA THR A 68 -7.08 10.87 6.75
C THR A 68 -8.20 11.90 6.92
N PHE A 69 -8.84 11.95 8.09
CA PHE A 69 -9.91 12.90 8.43
C PHE A 69 -9.44 14.20 9.10
N ASP A 70 -8.13 14.40 9.31
CA ASP A 70 -7.63 15.67 9.84
C ASP A 70 -7.68 16.74 8.73
N PRO A 71 -8.25 17.94 8.94
CA PRO A 71 -8.10 19.08 8.03
C PRO A 71 -6.63 19.43 7.70
N ALA A 72 -5.66 19.01 8.52
CA ALA A 72 -4.24 19.11 8.25
C ALA A 72 -3.70 18.05 7.28
N TYR A 73 -4.47 17.02 6.89
CA TYR A 73 -4.04 15.92 6.03
C TYR A 73 -3.37 16.41 4.74
N THR A 74 -4.01 17.32 4.01
CA THR A 74 -3.44 17.92 2.79
C THR A 74 -2.10 18.61 3.05
N GLN A 75 -1.94 19.27 4.19
CA GLN A 75 -0.70 19.95 4.56
C GLN A 75 0.39 18.95 4.96
N ARG A 76 0.04 17.83 5.60
CA ARG A 76 0.97 16.74 5.91
C ARG A 76 1.48 16.09 4.63
N VAL A 77 0.58 15.72 3.71
CA VAL A 77 0.92 15.17 2.39
C VAL A 77 1.87 16.11 1.65
N ARG A 78 1.55 17.42 1.61
CA ARG A 78 2.42 18.41 0.95
C ARG A 78 3.81 18.47 1.59
N THR A 79 3.88 18.45 2.92
CA THR A 79 5.15 18.46 3.66
C THR A 79 5.96 17.19 3.39
N ALA A 80 5.32 16.03 3.40
CA ALA A 80 5.92 14.75 3.09
C ALA A 80 6.53 14.74 1.67
N ARG A 81 5.78 15.18 0.65
CA ARG A 81 6.31 15.29 -0.73
C ARG A 81 7.56 16.18 -0.81
N LEU A 82 7.57 17.30 -0.10
CA LEU A 82 8.71 18.21 -0.08
C LEU A 82 9.95 17.57 0.56
N ARG A 83 9.78 16.78 1.62
CA ARG A 83 10.87 16.04 2.26
C ARG A 83 11.43 14.96 1.33
N LEU A 84 10.57 14.13 0.74
CA LEU A 84 11.00 13.09 -0.20
C LEU A 84 11.78 13.65 -1.40
N THR A 85 11.31 14.76 -1.97
CA THR A 85 11.99 15.38 -3.13
C THR A 85 13.33 16.02 -2.75
N ARG A 86 13.47 16.46 -1.49
CA ARG A 86 14.72 17.04 -0.97
C ARG A 86 15.75 15.98 -0.62
N ASP A 87 15.30 14.81 -0.19
CA ASP A 87 16.16 13.70 0.26
C ASP A 87 16.50 12.70 -0.86
N LEU A 88 15.97 12.91 -2.08
CA LEU A 88 16.39 12.15 -3.26
C LEU A 88 17.82 12.59 -3.69
N PRO A 89 18.76 11.64 -3.91
CA PRO A 89 20.14 11.94 -4.29
C PRO A 89 20.31 12.55 -5.68
#